data_AF-A0AB39V656-F1
#
_entry.id   AF-A0AB39V656-F1
#
_cell.length_a   1.000
_cell.length_b   1.000
_cell.length_c   1.000
_cell.angle_alpha   90.00
_cell.angle_beta   90.00
_cell.angle_gamma   90.00
#
_symmetry.space_group_name_H-M   'P 1'
#
loop_
_entity.id
_entity.type
_entity.pdbx_description
1 polymer ?
#
loop_
_entity_poly.entity_id
_entity_poly.type
_entity_poly.pdbx_seq_one_letter_code
_entity_poly.pdbx_strand_id
1 'polypeptide(L)'
;MKKNIFTILALIILFTICSVSSASEVKIISSGNEDNVFETTGTLRVEWKEEDDCDYLGLTKMMFIPDNPAAFGGKIAYVWAKDMSNESDEKAGDEVLKLAKRIFKNPEIGNVENGHEEIAVKIRLKSLKPVVECNNVMLYSEFVNAEEIKVPKVTLSEEKYDTKLAGHFTVGYTVKSPNGSVNIMEKPDANSKVVKRIGKNDTVGEIQDFGEWVFVYYRNTYPDFTYGYVRKSELKKNIRHPFENIDLFN
;
A
#
# COMPACT_ATOMS: atom_id res chain seq x y z
N MET A 1 -42.95 28.19 -12.12
CA MET A 1 -41.48 28.01 -12.11
C MET A 1 -40.85 27.68 -10.75
N LYS A 2 -41.58 27.60 -9.62
CA LYS A 2 -40.98 27.27 -8.30
C LYS A 2 -40.74 25.78 -8.02
N LYS A 3 -41.48 24.86 -8.65
CA LYS A 3 -41.36 23.40 -8.38
C LYS A 3 -40.03 22.78 -8.85
N ASN A 4 -39.45 23.26 -9.96
CA ASN A 4 -38.21 22.68 -10.51
C ASN A 4 -36.95 23.06 -9.73
N ILE A 5 -36.93 24.19 -9.02
CA ILE A 5 -35.76 24.63 -8.24
C ILE A 5 -35.54 23.71 -7.04
N PHE A 6 -36.61 23.29 -6.36
CA PHE A 6 -36.49 22.36 -5.23
C PHE A 6 -36.02 20.96 -5.67
N THR A 7 -36.45 20.48 -6.83
CA THR A 7 -36.01 19.19 -7.37
C THR A 7 -34.54 19.21 -7.79
N ILE A 8 -34.09 20.30 -8.42
CA ILE A 8 -32.68 20.48 -8.81
C ILE A 8 -31.79 20.62 -7.57
N LEU A 9 -32.23 21.37 -6.55
CA LEU A 9 -31.48 21.53 -5.31
C LEU A 9 -31.39 20.20 -4.53
N ALA A 10 -32.47 19.43 -4.48
CA ALA A 10 -32.48 18.10 -3.88
C ALA A 10 -31.56 17.12 -4.62
N LEU A 11 -31.51 17.17 -5.95
CA LEU A 11 -30.59 16.38 -6.77
C LEU A 11 -29.12 16.76 -6.54
N ILE A 12 -28.81 18.05 -6.42
CA ILE A 12 -27.44 18.52 -6.13
C ILE A 12 -27.02 18.12 -4.72
N ILE A 13 -27.92 18.19 -3.73
CA ILE A 13 -27.68 17.73 -2.35
C ILE A 13 -27.50 16.21 -2.33
N LEU A 14 -28.33 15.44 -3.04
CA LEU A 14 -28.18 13.98 -3.14
C LEU A 14 -26.86 13.60 -3.83
N PHE A 15 -26.45 14.32 -4.88
CA PHE A 15 -25.19 14.09 -5.58
C PHE A 15 -23.97 14.47 -4.73
N THR A 16 -24.06 15.54 -3.93
CA THR A 16 -22.99 15.93 -3.00
C THR A 16 -22.88 14.99 -1.81
N ILE A 17 -23.99 14.45 -1.29
CA ILE A 17 -23.97 13.41 -0.23
C ILE A 17 -23.44 12.08 -0.78
N CYS A 18 -23.78 11.70 -2.02
CA CYS A 18 -23.21 10.51 -2.68
C CYS A 18 -21.72 10.65 -3.02
N SER A 19 -21.19 11.88 -3.03
CA SER A 19 -19.77 12.15 -3.34
C SER A 19 -18.88 12.24 -2.09
N VAL A 20 -19.45 12.18 -0.89
CA VAL A 20 -18.66 11.98 0.33
C VAL A 20 -18.42 10.48 0.48
N SER A 21 -17.72 9.88 -0.48
CA SER A 21 -17.02 8.62 -0.22
C SER A 21 -15.96 8.97 0.82
N SER A 22 -16.30 8.82 2.10
CA SER A 22 -15.30 8.80 3.16
C SER A 22 -14.30 7.72 2.75
N ALA A 23 -13.16 8.13 2.22
CA ALA A 23 -12.13 7.19 1.78
C ALA A 23 -11.84 6.26 2.96
N SER A 24 -11.73 4.95 2.71
CA SER A 24 -11.46 3.99 3.79
C SER A 24 -10.26 4.47 4.62
N GLU A 25 -10.47 4.56 5.93
CA GLU A 25 -9.44 4.94 6.87
C GLU A 25 -8.48 3.76 7.06
N VAL A 26 -7.17 4.01 7.00
CA VAL A 26 -6.15 3.03 7.35
C VAL A 26 -5.88 3.16 8.84
N LYS A 27 -6.36 2.20 9.63
CA LYS A 27 -6.29 2.26 11.10
C LYS A 27 -5.21 1.35 11.64
N ILE A 28 -4.31 1.87 12.47
CA ILE A 28 -3.35 1.06 13.21
C ILE A 28 -4.08 0.33 14.35
N ILE A 29 -4.00 -1.00 14.39
CA ILE A 29 -4.70 -1.87 15.36
C ILE A 29 -3.76 -2.35 16.47
N SER A 30 -2.49 -2.57 16.15
CA SER A 30 -1.48 -2.89 17.17
C SER A 30 -0.11 -2.33 16.79
N SER A 31 0.65 -1.96 17.82
CA SER A 31 2.04 -1.55 17.70
C SER A 31 2.94 -2.44 18.55
N GLY A 32 3.65 -3.37 17.92
CA GLY A 32 4.55 -4.36 18.53
C GLY A 32 5.96 -4.33 17.92
N ASN A 33 6.84 -5.28 18.23
CA ASN A 33 8.18 -5.36 17.59
C ASN A 33 8.05 -5.40 16.06
N GLU A 34 8.84 -4.56 15.37
CA GLU A 34 9.09 -4.37 13.92
C GLU A 34 7.90 -4.37 12.93
N ASP A 35 6.71 -4.77 13.37
CA ASP A 35 5.60 -5.15 12.51
C ASP A 35 4.30 -4.59 13.09
N ASN A 36 4.07 -3.28 12.95
CA ASN A 36 2.76 -2.72 13.31
C ASN A 36 1.69 -3.34 12.41
N VAL A 37 0.50 -3.59 12.95
CA VAL A 37 -0.62 -4.14 12.20
C VAL A 37 -1.63 -3.04 11.94
N PHE A 38 -2.03 -2.86 10.69
CA PHE A 38 -3.09 -1.97 10.30
C PHE A 38 -4.30 -2.73 9.74
N GLU A 39 -5.45 -2.08 9.77
CA GLU A 39 -6.72 -2.55 9.24
C GLU A 39 -7.26 -1.53 8.25
N THR A 40 -7.79 -2.01 7.13
CA THR A 40 -8.44 -1.20 6.10
C THR A 40 -9.38 -2.08 5.25
N THR A 41 -10.09 -1.48 4.30
CA THR A 41 -10.90 -2.18 3.31
C THR A 41 -10.36 -2.03 1.90
N GLY A 42 -10.66 -3.02 1.07
CA GLY A 42 -10.24 -3.05 -0.33
C GLY A 42 -10.62 -4.35 -1.01
N THR A 43 -10.04 -4.59 -2.17
CA THR A 43 -10.21 -5.85 -2.93
C THR A 43 -8.94 -6.67 -2.83
N LEU A 44 -9.07 -7.92 -2.40
CA LEU A 44 -8.01 -8.90 -2.48
C LEU A 44 -8.16 -9.67 -3.79
N ARG A 45 -7.11 -9.67 -4.61
CA ARG A 45 -7.01 -10.40 -5.86
C ARG A 45 -5.93 -11.46 -5.72
N VAL A 46 -6.23 -12.70 -6.06
CA VAL A 46 -5.22 -13.72 -6.34
C VAL A 46 -5.21 -13.99 -7.84
N GLU A 47 -4.02 -14.15 -8.41
CA GLU A 47 -3.80 -14.44 -9.82
C GLU A 47 -2.76 -15.55 -9.93
N TRP A 48 -3.01 -16.53 -10.80
CA TRP A 48 -2.09 -17.62 -11.09
C TRP A 48 -2.00 -17.83 -12.61
N LYS A 49 -0.78 -18.06 -13.08
CA LYS A 49 -0.45 -18.28 -14.49
C LYS A 49 0.40 -19.54 -14.70
N GLU A 50 0.44 -20.09 -15.90
CA GLU A 50 1.31 -21.23 -16.25
C GLU A 50 2.64 -20.84 -16.93
N GLU A 51 2.68 -19.72 -17.66
CA GLU A 51 3.88 -19.29 -18.38
C GLU A 51 4.57 -18.11 -17.69
N ASP A 52 5.91 -18.14 -17.68
CA ASP A 52 6.78 -16.99 -17.37
C ASP A 52 6.50 -15.87 -18.38
N ASP A 53 5.45 -15.07 -18.12
CA ASP A 53 5.58 -13.64 -18.42
C ASP A 53 6.81 -13.15 -17.64
N CYS A 54 7.55 -12.16 -18.14
CA CYS A 54 8.67 -11.56 -17.41
C CYS A 54 8.22 -10.77 -16.14
N ASP A 55 7.19 -11.26 -15.45
CA ASP A 55 6.57 -10.78 -14.23
C ASP A 55 7.30 -11.39 -13.02
N TYR A 56 8.08 -10.54 -12.38
CA TYR A 56 9.13 -10.82 -11.41
C TYR A 56 8.72 -11.43 -10.05
N LEU A 57 7.46 -11.84 -9.84
CA LEU A 57 6.98 -12.35 -8.53
C LEU A 57 6.42 -13.77 -8.60
N GLY A 58 6.87 -14.50 -9.62
CA GLY A 58 6.42 -15.84 -9.88
C GLY A 58 5.01 -15.89 -10.45
N LEU A 59 4.67 -17.09 -10.87
CA LEU A 59 3.43 -17.43 -11.54
C LEU A 59 2.18 -17.21 -10.69
N THR A 60 2.30 -17.13 -9.36
CA THR A 60 1.16 -16.88 -8.46
C THR A 60 1.41 -15.69 -7.54
N LYS A 61 0.51 -14.71 -7.60
CA LYS A 61 0.57 -13.47 -6.83
C LYS A 61 -0.75 -13.17 -6.13
N MET A 62 -0.67 -12.65 -4.91
CA MET A 62 -1.81 -12.10 -4.18
C MET A 62 -1.58 -10.63 -3.92
N MET A 63 -2.58 -9.83 -4.25
CA MET A 63 -2.49 -8.38 -4.31
C MET A 63 -3.70 -7.77 -3.61
N PHE A 64 -3.44 -6.74 -2.83
CA PHE A 64 -4.44 -5.94 -2.15
C PHE A 64 -4.57 -4.57 -2.84
N ILE A 65 -5.77 -4.31 -3.33
CA ILE A 65 -6.18 -3.07 -3.98
C ILE A 65 -6.96 -2.26 -2.93
N PRO A 66 -6.33 -1.24 -2.30
CA PRO A 66 -6.99 -0.48 -1.25
C PRO A 66 -8.12 0.41 -1.79
N ASP A 67 -9.21 0.53 -1.03
CA ASP A 67 -10.30 1.48 -1.34
C ASP A 67 -9.81 2.94 -1.30
N ASN A 68 -8.79 3.21 -0.49
CA ASN A 68 -8.10 4.49 -0.39
C ASN A 68 -6.67 4.38 -0.93
N PRO A 69 -6.46 4.44 -2.26
CA PRO A 69 -5.12 4.31 -2.85
C PRO A 69 -4.17 5.43 -2.43
N ALA A 70 -4.69 6.62 -2.07
CA ALA A 70 -3.86 7.73 -1.62
C ALA A 70 -3.10 7.42 -0.33
N ALA A 71 -3.66 6.59 0.56
CA ALA A 71 -2.99 6.15 1.78
C ALA A 71 -1.84 5.16 1.53
N PHE A 72 -1.73 4.65 0.30
CA PHE A 72 -0.72 3.70 -0.17
C PHE A 72 0.18 4.33 -1.25
N GLY A 73 0.32 5.67 -1.26
CA GLY A 73 1.11 6.36 -2.28
C GLY A 73 0.59 6.19 -3.73
N GLY A 74 -0.68 5.81 -3.88
CA GLY A 74 -1.32 5.49 -5.17
C GLY A 74 -1.15 4.04 -5.63
N LYS A 75 -0.49 3.18 -4.84
CA LYS A 75 -0.05 1.84 -5.23
C LYS A 75 -1.00 0.74 -4.74
N ILE A 76 -0.78 -0.46 -5.28
CA ILE A 76 -1.31 -1.72 -4.73
C ILE A 76 -0.22 -2.43 -3.93
N ALA A 77 -0.63 -3.29 -3.01
CA ALA A 77 0.28 -4.01 -2.13
C ALA A 77 0.27 -5.51 -2.44
N TYR A 78 1.43 -6.13 -2.54
CA TYR A 78 1.56 -7.59 -2.53
C TYR A 78 1.34 -8.14 -1.13
N VAL A 79 0.73 -9.31 -1.05
CA VAL A 79 0.38 -9.97 0.19
C VAL A 79 1.01 -11.37 0.21
N TRP A 80 1.85 -11.64 1.21
CA TRP A 80 2.36 -12.99 1.49
C TRP A 80 1.91 -13.45 2.86
N ALA A 81 1.95 -14.76 3.09
CA ALA A 81 1.60 -15.34 4.38
C ALA A 81 2.58 -14.96 5.52
N LYS A 82 3.84 -14.65 5.15
CA LYS A 82 4.97 -14.27 6.02
C LYS A 82 6.07 -13.66 5.15
N ASP A 83 7.11 -13.11 5.74
CA ASP A 83 8.28 -12.62 4.98
C ASP A 83 8.88 -13.74 4.09
N MET A 84 8.83 -13.53 2.77
CA MET A 84 9.36 -14.43 1.74
C MET A 84 10.53 -13.80 0.96
N SER A 85 11.09 -12.69 1.44
CA SER A 85 12.14 -11.93 0.73
C SER A 85 13.41 -12.72 0.41
N ASN A 86 13.66 -13.84 1.12
CA ASN A 86 14.81 -14.72 0.92
C ASN A 86 14.43 -16.12 0.40
N GLU A 87 13.19 -16.30 -0.07
CA GLU A 87 12.66 -17.57 -0.54
C GLU A 87 12.57 -17.60 -2.07
N SER A 88 12.52 -18.78 -2.69
CA SER A 88 12.34 -18.89 -4.13
C SER A 88 10.90 -18.53 -4.55
N ASP A 89 10.75 -18.07 -5.79
CA ASP A 89 9.44 -17.70 -6.36
C ASP A 89 8.44 -18.85 -6.32
N GLU A 90 8.90 -20.09 -6.59
CA GLU A 90 8.08 -21.30 -6.48
C GLU A 90 7.51 -21.47 -5.05
N LYS A 91 8.37 -21.32 -4.04
CA LYS A 91 7.96 -21.47 -2.64
C LYS A 91 7.07 -20.31 -2.17
N ALA A 92 7.34 -19.09 -2.65
CA ALA A 92 6.48 -17.94 -2.41
C ALA A 92 5.09 -18.16 -3.03
N GLY A 93 5.02 -18.62 -4.28
CA GLY A 93 3.79 -18.96 -5.00
C GLY A 93 2.97 -20.03 -4.28
N ASP A 94 3.60 -21.11 -3.83
CA ASP A 94 2.95 -22.19 -3.07
C ASP A 94 2.31 -21.69 -1.76
N GLU A 95 3.01 -20.83 -1.01
CA GLU A 95 2.47 -20.26 0.22
C GLU A 95 1.32 -19.27 -0.06
N VAL A 96 1.41 -18.52 -1.15
CA VAL A 96 0.32 -17.65 -1.63
C VAL A 96 -0.90 -18.46 -2.03
N LEU A 97 -0.75 -19.57 -2.76
CA LEU A 97 -1.85 -20.47 -3.13
C LEU A 97 -2.55 -21.05 -1.90
N LYS A 98 -1.77 -21.57 -0.93
CA LYS A 98 -2.33 -22.11 0.33
C LYS A 98 -3.11 -21.05 1.09
N LEU A 99 -2.60 -19.80 1.13
CA LEU A 99 -3.28 -18.68 1.75
C LEU A 99 -4.57 -18.32 0.99
N ALA A 100 -4.51 -18.26 -0.35
CA ALA A 100 -5.64 -17.94 -1.20
C ALA A 100 -6.79 -18.94 -1.01
N LYS A 101 -6.52 -20.25 -1.11
CA LYS A 101 -7.52 -21.31 -0.90
C LYS A 101 -8.26 -21.16 0.43
N ARG A 102 -7.55 -20.72 1.48
CA ARG A 102 -8.14 -20.47 2.81
C ARG A 102 -9.02 -19.23 2.87
N ILE A 103 -8.53 -18.10 2.34
CA ILE A 103 -9.25 -16.82 2.41
C ILE A 103 -10.49 -16.84 1.51
N PHE A 104 -10.33 -17.28 0.27
CA PHE A 104 -11.41 -17.35 -0.74
C PHE A 104 -12.33 -18.55 -0.53
N LYS A 105 -11.95 -19.50 0.35
CA LYS A 105 -12.69 -20.74 0.62
C LYS A 105 -12.95 -21.55 -0.66
N ASN A 106 -12.01 -21.47 -1.60
CA ASN A 106 -12.08 -22.14 -2.89
C ASN A 106 -10.84 -23.05 -3.06
N PRO A 107 -10.98 -24.38 -2.93
CA PRO A 107 -9.86 -25.31 -3.06
C PRO A 107 -9.34 -25.46 -4.50
N GLU A 108 -10.11 -25.00 -5.49
CA GLU A 108 -9.78 -25.12 -6.92
C GLU A 108 -8.85 -24.02 -7.44
N ILE A 109 -8.56 -22.99 -6.64
CA ILE A 109 -7.59 -21.94 -6.99
C ILE A 109 -6.24 -22.58 -7.36
N GLY A 110 -5.69 -22.24 -8.52
CA GLY A 110 -4.42 -22.79 -9.00
C GLY A 110 -4.47 -24.23 -9.52
N ASN A 111 -5.64 -24.87 -9.60
CA ASN A 111 -5.79 -26.21 -10.21
C ASN A 111 -6.11 -26.15 -11.72
N VAL A 112 -6.26 -24.95 -12.29
CA VAL A 112 -6.60 -24.70 -13.72
C VAL A 112 -5.54 -23.83 -14.38
N GLU A 113 -5.37 -23.95 -15.71
CA GLU A 113 -4.24 -23.41 -16.49
C GLU A 113 -3.93 -21.94 -16.22
N ASN A 114 -4.93 -21.08 -16.06
CA ASN A 114 -4.73 -19.69 -15.66
C ASN A 114 -5.99 -19.17 -14.97
N GLY A 115 -5.86 -18.18 -14.09
CA GLY A 115 -7.04 -17.53 -13.53
C GLY A 115 -6.74 -16.44 -12.53
N HIS A 116 -7.81 -15.75 -12.14
CA HIS A 116 -7.79 -14.86 -11.01
C HIS A 116 -9.11 -14.97 -10.24
N GLU A 117 -9.06 -14.64 -8.95
CA GLU A 117 -10.24 -14.52 -8.11
C GLU A 117 -10.13 -13.24 -7.29
N GLU A 118 -11.28 -12.58 -7.07
CA GLU A 118 -11.35 -11.32 -6.33
C GLU A 118 -12.45 -11.35 -5.28
N ILE A 119 -12.15 -10.85 -4.09
CA ILE A 119 -13.14 -10.63 -3.03
C ILE A 119 -12.93 -9.25 -2.40
N ALA A 120 -14.03 -8.61 -1.98
CA ALA A 120 -13.94 -7.42 -1.17
C ALA A 120 -13.68 -7.84 0.29
N VAL A 121 -12.69 -7.23 0.93
CA VAL A 121 -12.24 -7.62 2.27
C VAL A 121 -12.08 -6.43 3.18
N LYS A 122 -12.37 -6.68 4.46
CA LYS A 122 -11.75 -5.96 5.56
C LYS A 122 -10.51 -6.74 5.98
N ILE A 123 -9.33 -6.18 5.76
CA ILE A 123 -8.06 -6.89 5.89
C ILE A 123 -7.20 -6.27 6.99
N ARG A 124 -6.43 -7.13 7.68
CA ARG A 124 -5.34 -6.79 8.58
C ARG A 124 -4.02 -7.24 7.99
N LEU A 125 -3.10 -6.31 7.92
CA LEU A 125 -1.80 -6.42 7.27
C LEU A 125 -0.73 -5.84 8.19
N LYS A 126 0.48 -6.40 8.17
CA LYS A 126 1.64 -5.73 8.79
C LYS A 126 2.04 -4.50 7.97
N SER A 127 2.79 -3.58 8.57
CA SER A 127 3.31 -2.40 7.87
C SER A 127 3.95 -2.75 6.53
N LEU A 128 3.66 -1.93 5.52
CA LEU A 128 4.15 -2.17 4.16
C LEU A 128 5.68 -2.05 4.13
N LYS A 129 6.36 -3.06 3.60
CA LYS A 129 7.81 -3.06 3.37
C LYS A 129 8.04 -2.81 1.88
N PRO A 130 8.86 -1.82 1.49
CA PRO A 130 9.19 -1.65 0.10
C PRO A 130 10.25 -2.67 -0.31
N VAL A 131 10.08 -3.25 -1.49
CA VAL A 131 11.03 -4.16 -2.12
C VAL A 131 11.46 -3.51 -3.43
N VAL A 132 12.78 -3.30 -3.59
CA VAL A 132 13.37 -2.66 -4.78
C VAL A 132 13.89 -3.75 -5.70
N GLU A 133 13.22 -3.94 -6.84
CA GLU A 133 13.61 -4.93 -7.84
C GLU A 133 13.40 -4.36 -9.25
N CYS A 134 14.39 -4.58 -10.13
CA CYS A 134 14.37 -4.16 -11.54
C CYS A 134 13.95 -2.69 -11.77
N ASN A 135 14.50 -1.77 -10.97
CA ASN A 135 14.19 -0.33 -10.98
C ASN A 135 12.77 0.05 -10.54
N ASN A 136 11.93 -0.91 -10.13
CA ASN A 136 10.62 -0.66 -9.56
C ASN A 136 10.68 -0.71 -8.03
N VAL A 137 9.73 -0.06 -7.38
CA VAL A 137 9.56 -0.22 -5.92
C VAL A 137 8.17 -0.74 -5.62
N MET A 138 8.12 -2.00 -5.23
CA MET A 138 6.89 -2.71 -4.88
C MET A 138 6.60 -2.55 -3.40
N LEU A 139 5.32 -2.59 -3.03
CA LEU A 139 4.90 -2.58 -1.63
C LEU A 139 4.46 -3.99 -1.26
N TYR A 140 5.08 -4.54 -0.23
CA TYR A 140 4.78 -5.86 0.29
C TYR A 140 4.20 -5.76 1.71
N SER A 141 3.27 -6.63 2.06
CA SER A 141 2.83 -6.83 3.43
C SER A 141 2.58 -8.30 3.76
N GLU A 142 2.92 -8.66 4.98
CA GLU A 142 2.54 -9.92 5.59
C GLU A 142 1.06 -9.90 6.00
N PHE A 143 0.35 -10.93 5.60
CA PHE A 143 -1.04 -11.19 5.97
C PHE A 143 -1.18 -11.46 7.47
N VAL A 144 -2.19 -10.86 8.09
CA VAL A 144 -2.57 -11.16 9.49
C VAL A 144 -3.95 -11.79 9.53
N ASN A 145 -4.96 -11.15 8.93
CA ASN A 145 -6.33 -11.66 8.87
C ASN A 145 -7.13 -10.97 7.76
N ALA A 146 -8.19 -11.61 7.26
CA ALA A 146 -9.18 -10.98 6.38
C ALA A 146 -10.59 -11.49 6.70
N GLU A 147 -11.55 -10.60 6.57
CA GLU A 147 -12.97 -10.91 6.58
C GLU A 147 -13.57 -10.45 5.24
N GLU A 148 -14.26 -11.36 4.55
CA GLU A 148 -15.01 -11.01 3.35
C GLU A 148 -16.18 -10.07 3.72
N ILE A 149 -16.32 -8.98 2.96
CA ILE A 149 -17.36 -7.97 3.16
C ILE A 149 -18.22 -7.85 1.90
N LYS A 150 -19.51 -7.53 2.09
CA LYS A 150 -20.49 -7.41 1.00
C LYS A 150 -20.54 -5.98 0.45
N VAL A 151 -19.44 -5.53 -0.15
CA VAL A 151 -19.34 -4.23 -0.82
C VAL A 151 -18.86 -4.40 -2.27
N PRO A 152 -19.09 -3.42 -3.16
CA PRO A 152 -18.54 -3.46 -4.51
C PRO A 152 -17.02 -3.60 -4.48
N LYS A 153 -16.49 -4.47 -5.34
CA LYS A 153 -15.05 -4.64 -5.53
C LYS A 153 -14.49 -3.43 -6.29
N VAL A 154 -13.24 -3.09 -6.01
CA VAL A 154 -12.48 -2.11 -6.79
C VAL A 154 -11.98 -2.80 -8.05
N THR A 155 -12.61 -2.50 -9.18
CA THR A 155 -12.15 -3.00 -10.48
C THR A 155 -11.13 -2.01 -11.05
N LEU A 156 -9.92 -2.50 -11.33
CA LEU A 156 -8.92 -1.76 -12.09
C LEU A 156 -8.89 -2.31 -13.52
N SER A 157 -8.73 -1.44 -14.52
CA SER A 157 -8.33 -1.90 -15.85
C SER A 157 -6.89 -2.42 -15.80
N GLU A 158 -6.56 -3.43 -16.61
CA GLU A 158 -5.21 -4.02 -16.68
C GLU A 158 -4.11 -2.93 -16.85
N GLU A 159 -4.30 -1.94 -17.73
CA GLU A 159 -3.36 -0.80 -17.90
C GLU A 159 -3.13 0.02 -16.61
N LYS A 160 -4.19 0.22 -15.81
CA LYS A 160 -4.09 0.92 -14.52
C LYS A 160 -3.53 0.03 -13.43
N TYR A 161 -3.62 -1.29 -13.61
CA TYR A 161 -3.07 -2.28 -12.72
C TYR A 161 -1.54 -2.20 -12.75
N ASP A 162 -0.95 -2.31 -13.94
CA ASP A 162 0.51 -2.30 -14.14
C ASP A 162 1.13 -0.98 -13.70
N THR A 163 0.47 0.14 -14.00
CA THR A 163 0.95 1.48 -13.60
C THR A 163 0.99 1.63 -12.07
N LYS A 164 0.03 1.03 -11.34
CA LYS A 164 -0.03 1.09 -9.88
C LYS A 164 0.87 0.07 -9.20
N LEU A 165 1.17 -1.03 -9.89
CA LEU A 165 2.07 -2.11 -9.47
C LEU A 165 3.54 -1.65 -9.59
N ALA A 166 3.93 -1.15 -10.77
CA ALA A 166 5.31 -0.84 -11.14
C ALA A 166 5.71 0.64 -10.99
N GLY A 167 4.79 1.57 -10.74
CA GLY A 167 5.13 3.00 -10.67
C GLY A 167 6.15 3.34 -9.58
N HIS A 168 6.96 4.40 -9.74
CA HIS A 168 7.83 4.87 -8.65
C HIS A 168 7.02 5.48 -7.48
N PHE A 169 7.62 5.59 -6.29
CA PHE A 169 7.02 6.36 -5.20
C PHE A 169 6.84 7.83 -5.63
N THR A 170 5.60 8.32 -5.57
CA THR A 170 5.20 9.64 -6.09
C THR A 170 5.22 10.75 -5.04
N VAL A 171 5.43 10.39 -3.77
CA VAL A 171 5.35 11.33 -2.65
C VAL A 171 6.65 11.32 -1.86
N GLY A 172 7.39 12.43 -1.94
CA GLY A 172 8.50 12.72 -1.06
C GLY A 172 8.09 13.75 0.01
N TYR A 173 8.82 13.77 1.12
CA TYR A 173 8.69 14.79 2.15
C TYR A 173 10.04 15.43 2.41
N THR A 174 10.04 16.74 2.62
CA THR A 174 11.16 17.45 3.27
C THR A 174 10.79 17.78 4.71
N VAL A 175 11.79 17.97 5.55
CA VAL A 175 11.59 18.34 6.96
C VAL A 175 11.08 19.77 7.07
N LYS A 176 9.97 19.95 7.80
CA LYS A 176 9.34 21.25 8.12
C LYS A 176 9.53 21.65 9.59
N SER A 177 10.00 20.74 10.45
CA SER A 177 10.16 20.97 11.88
C SER A 177 10.86 22.31 12.21
N PRO A 178 10.35 23.10 13.19
CA PRO A 178 10.97 24.36 13.61
C PRO A 178 12.44 24.23 14.02
N ASN A 179 12.81 23.06 14.56
CA ASN A 179 14.16 22.75 15.01
C ASN A 179 15.08 22.28 13.86
N GLY A 180 14.60 22.35 12.61
CA GLY A 180 15.36 21.94 11.42
C GLY A 180 15.73 20.46 11.39
N SER A 181 15.11 19.63 12.23
CA SER A 181 15.32 18.18 12.27
C SER A 181 14.09 17.47 12.81
N VAL A 182 13.92 16.22 12.41
CA VAL A 182 12.84 15.35 12.86
C VAL A 182 13.37 13.94 13.13
N ASN A 183 12.74 13.25 14.07
CA ASN A 183 13.06 11.87 14.39
C ASN A 183 12.18 10.93 13.57
N ILE A 184 12.80 9.91 12.98
CA ILE A 184 12.14 8.70 12.52
C ILE A 184 12.06 7.77 13.73
N MET A 185 10.84 7.37 14.05
CA MET A 185 10.49 6.57 15.22
C MET A 185 10.28 5.12 14.80
N GLU A 186 10.62 4.16 15.68
CA GLU A 186 10.37 2.73 15.44
C GLU A 186 8.87 2.42 15.38
N LYS A 187 8.08 3.15 16.18
CA LYS A 187 6.62 3.03 16.28
C LYS A 187 5.96 4.40 16.10
N PRO A 188 4.67 4.46 15.73
CA PRO A 188 3.88 5.70 15.69
C PRO A 188 3.54 6.22 17.10
N ASP A 189 4.57 6.41 17.92
CA ASP A 189 4.50 6.88 19.30
C ASP A 189 5.67 7.85 19.54
N ALA A 190 5.38 9.01 20.12
CA ALA A 190 6.38 10.03 20.43
C ALA A 190 7.43 9.58 21.45
N ASN A 191 7.11 8.57 22.27
CA ASN A 191 8.03 7.97 23.26
C ASN A 191 8.75 6.73 22.72
N SER A 192 8.53 6.37 21.46
CA SER A 192 9.18 5.22 20.84
C SER A 192 10.69 5.46 20.70
N LYS A 193 11.44 4.37 20.48
CA LYS A 193 12.85 4.43 20.12
C LYS A 193 13.01 5.24 18.84
N VAL A 194 13.93 6.19 18.86
CA VAL A 194 14.37 6.90 17.65
C VAL A 194 15.26 5.96 16.85
N VAL A 195 14.84 5.60 15.63
CA VAL A 195 15.65 4.78 14.71
C VAL A 195 16.65 5.63 13.95
N LYS A 196 16.29 6.88 13.63
CA LYS A 196 17.16 7.85 12.96
C LYS A 196 16.69 9.28 13.19
N ARG A 197 17.61 10.23 13.16
CA ARG A 197 17.30 11.66 13.11
C ARG A 197 17.71 12.22 11.74
N ILE A 198 16.81 12.97 11.10
CA ILE A 198 17.02 13.58 9.78
C ILE A 198 16.94 15.10 9.89
N GLY A 199 17.71 15.82 9.07
CA GLY A 199 17.85 17.27 9.05
C GLY A 199 17.00 17.98 8.00
N LYS A 200 17.03 19.31 8.01
CA LYS A 200 16.20 20.21 7.17
C LYS A 200 16.26 19.90 5.67
N ASN A 201 17.43 19.49 5.19
CA ASN A 201 17.69 19.25 3.77
C ASN A 201 17.47 17.78 3.36
N ASP A 202 17.16 16.91 4.33
CA ASP A 202 16.91 15.51 4.07
C ASP A 202 15.52 15.31 3.47
N THR A 203 15.40 14.23 2.69
CA THR A 203 14.12 13.81 2.12
C THR A 203 13.82 12.37 2.47
N VAL A 204 12.54 12.11 2.77
CA VAL A 204 12.01 10.75 2.95
C VAL A 204 10.92 10.48 1.93
N GLY A 205 10.74 9.23 1.54
CA GLY A 205 9.60 8.83 0.70
C GLY A 205 8.45 8.30 1.54
N GLU A 206 7.22 8.59 1.13
CA GLU A 206 6.01 8.03 1.73
C GLU A 206 5.82 6.58 1.31
N ILE A 207 5.63 5.70 2.29
CA ILE A 207 5.17 4.33 2.06
C ILE A 207 3.67 4.25 2.37
N GLN A 208 3.27 4.76 3.53
CA GLN A 208 1.89 4.64 4.02
C GLN A 208 1.48 5.83 4.89
N ASP A 209 0.28 6.35 4.67
CA ASP A 209 -0.30 7.45 5.44
C ASP A 209 -1.34 6.93 6.43
N PHE A 210 -1.10 7.14 7.72
CA PHE A 210 -2.00 6.79 8.83
C PHE A 210 -2.65 8.03 9.48
N GLY A 211 -2.73 9.15 8.76
CA GLY A 211 -3.31 10.40 9.24
C GLY A 211 -2.31 11.25 10.04
N GLU A 212 -2.14 10.98 11.34
CA GLU A 212 -1.17 11.72 12.18
C GLU A 212 0.27 11.30 11.90
N TRP A 213 0.46 10.01 11.61
CA TRP A 213 1.75 9.40 11.36
C TRP A 213 1.87 8.96 9.91
N VAL A 214 3.06 9.13 9.35
CA VAL A 214 3.41 8.60 8.04
C VAL A 214 4.52 7.58 8.23
N PHE A 215 4.35 6.40 7.65
CA PHE A 215 5.42 5.42 7.53
C PHE A 215 6.25 5.75 6.30
N VAL A 216 7.55 5.93 6.51
CA VAL A 216 8.47 6.48 5.52
C VAL A 216 9.69 5.59 5.36
N TYR A 217 10.36 5.75 4.22
CA TYR A 217 11.74 5.28 4.05
C TYR A 217 12.71 6.46 3.92
N TYR A 218 13.87 6.30 4.52
CA TYR A 218 15.03 7.17 4.36
C TYR A 218 16.15 6.37 3.68
N ARG A 219 16.64 6.86 2.54
CA ARG A 219 17.77 6.26 1.83
C ARG A 219 19.06 6.60 2.58
N ASN A 220 19.76 5.59 3.09
CA ASN A 220 21.13 5.76 3.61
C ASN A 220 22.10 5.73 2.43
N THR A 221 22.87 4.65 2.31
CA THR A 221 23.69 4.34 1.14
C THR A 221 23.03 3.17 0.44
N TYR A 222 22.75 3.25 -0.86
CA TYR A 222 22.13 2.14 -1.57
C TYR A 222 22.98 0.86 -1.41
N PRO A 223 22.40 -0.30 -1.07
CA PRO A 223 20.96 -0.62 -1.02
C PRO A 223 20.28 -0.44 0.36
N ASP A 224 20.91 0.20 1.33
CA ASP A 224 20.40 0.32 2.70
C ASP A 224 19.35 1.44 2.86
N PHE A 225 18.23 1.06 3.48
CA PHE A 225 17.14 1.97 3.83
C PHE A 225 16.81 1.88 5.32
N THR A 226 16.48 3.02 5.91
CA THR A 226 15.87 3.08 7.25
C THR A 226 14.38 3.30 7.09
N TYR A 227 13.59 2.49 7.77
CA TYR A 227 12.15 2.60 7.81
C TYR A 227 11.67 3.06 9.17
N GLY A 228 10.54 3.76 9.22
CA GLY A 228 9.91 4.13 10.48
C GLY A 228 8.84 5.20 10.32
N TYR A 229 8.41 5.73 11.45
CA TYR A 229 7.26 6.63 11.56
C TYR A 229 7.71 8.05 11.82
N VAL A 230 7.08 9.00 11.13
CA VAL A 230 7.29 10.43 11.37
C VAL A 230 5.93 11.10 11.52
N ARG A 231 5.82 12.07 12.44
CA ARG A 231 4.61 12.89 12.55
C ARG A 231 4.44 13.70 11.28
N LYS A 232 3.27 13.59 10.65
CA LYS A 232 2.96 14.27 9.39
C LYS A 232 3.11 15.80 9.50
N SER A 233 2.82 16.37 10.67
CA SER A 233 2.95 17.80 10.95
C SER A 233 4.40 18.32 10.88
N GLU A 234 5.40 17.45 11.04
CA GLU A 234 6.82 17.78 10.98
C GLU A 234 7.39 17.70 9.56
N LEU A 235 6.57 17.27 8.59
CA LEU A 235 6.92 17.08 7.20
C LEU A 235 6.20 18.10 6.29
N LYS A 236 6.82 18.40 5.16
CA LYS A 236 6.20 19.14 4.05
C LYS A 236 6.15 18.23 2.83
N LYS A 237 4.95 17.96 2.34
CA LYS A 237 4.72 17.12 1.16
C LYS A 237 5.32 17.78 -0.07
N ASN A 238 6.16 17.04 -0.79
CA ASN A 238 6.67 17.40 -2.11
C ASN A 238 6.21 16.30 -3.06
N ILE A 239 5.36 16.66 -4.03
CA ILE A 239 4.97 15.74 -5.08
C ILE A 239 6.20 15.56 -5.96
N ARG A 240 6.79 14.35 -5.97
CA ARG A 240 7.86 14.02 -6.91
C ARG A 240 7.20 13.38 -8.12
N HIS A 241 7.36 13.98 -9.29
CA HIS A 241 6.90 13.35 -10.52
C HIS A 241 7.62 12.01 -10.71
N PRO A 242 6.93 10.97 -11.23
CA PRO A 242 7.46 9.61 -11.36
C PRO A 242 8.71 9.48 -12.27
N PHE A 243 9.17 10.56 -12.90
CA PHE A 243 10.28 10.58 -13.85
C PHE A 243 11.49 11.44 -13.41
N GLU A 244 11.45 12.12 -12.25
CA GLU A 244 12.49 13.11 -11.91
C GLU A 244 13.80 12.54 -11.36
N ASN A 245 13.98 11.21 -11.27
CA ASN A 245 15.26 10.63 -10.83
C ASN A 245 15.72 9.41 -11.65
N ILE A 246 15.37 9.33 -12.93
CA ILE A 246 16.02 8.37 -13.83
C ILE A 246 17.47 8.82 -14.15
N ASP A 247 17.81 10.10 -13.91
CA ASP A 247 19.17 10.63 -14.12
C ASP A 247 20.15 10.42 -12.95
N LEU A 248 19.80 9.65 -11.92
CA LEU A 248 20.73 9.32 -10.82
C LEU A 248 21.40 7.94 -10.97
N PHE A 249 21.24 7.30 -12.13
CA PHE A 249 22.01 6.12 -12.53
C PHE A 249 23.00 6.48 -13.65
N ASN A 250 23.99 7.30 -13.32
CA ASN A 250 25.27 7.44 -14.05
C ASN A 250 26.41 7.42 -13.03
#